data_AF-A0ABD3QUF5-F1
#
_entry.id   AF-A0ABD3QUF5-F1
#
_cell.length_a   1.000
_cell.length_b   1.000
_cell.length_c   1.000
_cell.angle_alpha   90.00
_cell.angle_beta   90.00
_cell.angle_gamma   90.00
#
_symmetry.space_group_name_H-M   'P 1'
#
loop_
_entity.id
_entity.type
_entity.pdbx_description
1 polymer ?
#
loop_
_entity_poly.entity_id
_entity_poly.type
_entity_poly.pdbx_seq_one_letter_code
_entity_poly.pdbx_strand_id
1 'polypeptide(L)'
;MKRQHHSLRISPLAVFASIHAIPLSLIQSFSSSSLRNIQRRQLEEHRSFGLRLGDVPIAMTAPNPALESTDETREPGHGIPSYGMGRCNLSLKWSELVRSGEICATTILRQEDDSCATGITVRYGVRFDDELGLSEYVLLDDNLDAGSSKVRERVQSINSTLTEMQRRREFKRNQSEPAMQYVQDGEYIAQLQLIRTLRPPRSKNMDSYPNTSKVSCTPPPYDVSNSFLVGPLRLYGRGDFHGEGDPRLCVAKLSVPSFVSLTSDETIKSSVESQTFWDVYHNISPVDSRGHFLLLPTLQDRANWREQSLLDKDCYEMTYLASTIFPHGSLMLSFNSVGAGASQNHIHCHAWVCPPPPLISNEIDSNQNMHGYAATGAKSSSKQLTLPYGTTISLLEYPCTCIKLTIFIQETSEMSSSPGLEEIGKAIATIVRVARVLDVPYNVAWTNGPGESPNNDQTLTAFIFFRSKSQSIIRTGPSMINSNSSEADDLMRCGASEMLGLFHTSSRWQLDALSITKGTMETILRDVSWEPREMIWKMVCDQLKNLRNG
;
A
#
# COMPACT_ATOMS: atom_id res chain seq x y z
N MET A 1 29.12 -2.83 63.49
CA MET A 1 28.86 -4.31 63.42
C MET A 1 29.04 -4.76 61.99
N LYS A 2 29.48 -6.01 61.74
CA LYS A 2 29.63 -6.56 60.37
C LYS A 2 28.34 -7.29 59.95
N ARG A 3 28.02 -7.31 58.65
CA ARG A 3 27.22 -8.36 58.00
C ARG A 3 27.91 -8.75 56.69
N GLN A 4 27.82 -10.03 56.32
CA GLN A 4 28.56 -10.63 55.20
C GLN A 4 27.62 -10.92 54.03
N HIS A 5 28.16 -10.90 52.81
CA HIS A 5 27.52 -11.55 51.67
C HIS A 5 27.72 -13.06 51.75
N HIS A 6 26.67 -13.82 51.42
CA HIS A 6 26.82 -15.20 50.96
C HIS A 6 26.37 -15.29 49.49
N SER A 7 27.24 -15.84 48.66
CA SER A 7 26.94 -16.20 47.27
C SER A 7 26.69 -17.71 47.22
N LEU A 8 25.51 -18.11 46.73
CA LEU A 8 25.21 -19.51 46.44
C LEU A 8 25.53 -19.80 44.98
N ARG A 9 26.53 -20.67 44.76
CA ARG A 9 26.70 -21.38 43.49
C ARG A 9 25.91 -22.68 43.55
N ILE A 10 25.19 -22.99 42.48
CA ILE A 10 24.60 -24.31 42.25
C ILE A 10 25.18 -24.86 40.95
N SER A 11 25.57 -26.12 40.96
CA SER A 11 26.03 -26.86 39.78
C SER A 11 25.33 -28.22 39.76
N PRO A 12 24.60 -28.58 38.69
CA PRO A 12 24.10 -29.92 38.49
C PRO A 12 25.12 -30.78 37.72
N LEU A 13 25.19 -32.06 38.05
CA LEU A 13 25.98 -33.08 37.34
C LEU A 13 25.03 -34.10 36.69
N ALA A 14 25.51 -34.78 35.65
CA ALA A 14 24.71 -35.46 34.63
C ALA A 14 23.80 -36.62 35.12
N VAL A 15 22.73 -36.85 34.35
CA VAL A 15 22.07 -38.15 34.16
C VAL A 15 21.99 -38.41 32.64
N PHE A 16 22.00 -39.67 32.23
CA PHE A 16 22.25 -40.14 30.85
C PHE A 16 20.98 -40.59 30.10
N ALA A 17 21.11 -40.78 28.77
CA ALA A 17 20.23 -41.55 27.87
C ALA A 17 18.81 -40.98 27.58
N SER A 18 18.20 -41.11 26.39
CA SER A 18 18.66 -41.65 25.09
C SER A 18 17.84 -41.04 23.94
N ILE A 19 18.48 -40.66 22.82
CA ILE A 19 17.83 -40.45 21.51
C ILE A 19 18.73 -41.06 20.42
N HIS A 20 18.12 -41.69 19.40
CA HIS A 20 18.85 -42.35 18.32
C HIS A 20 19.52 -41.36 17.36
N ALA A 21 20.75 -41.68 16.93
CA ALA A 21 21.41 -41.00 15.83
C ALA A 21 20.85 -41.48 14.47
N ILE A 22 20.56 -40.54 13.56
CA ILE A 22 20.25 -40.81 12.16
C ILE A 22 21.54 -40.55 11.34
N PRO A 23 21.95 -41.44 10.41
CA PRO A 23 23.24 -41.28 9.71
C PRO A 23 23.30 -40.07 8.76
N LEU A 24 24.32 -39.23 8.93
CA LEU A 24 24.70 -38.14 8.02
C LEU A 24 25.42 -38.69 6.77
N SER A 25 24.71 -39.46 5.94
CA SER A 25 25.31 -40.15 4.78
C SER A 25 24.45 -40.17 3.51
N LEU A 26 23.46 -39.28 3.38
CA LEU A 26 22.54 -39.26 2.23
C LEU A 26 22.10 -37.85 1.78
N ILE A 27 23.06 -36.91 1.72
CA ILE A 27 22.92 -35.67 0.93
C ILE A 27 23.85 -35.78 -0.27
N GLN A 28 23.37 -36.40 -1.34
CA GLN A 28 24.11 -36.46 -2.60
C GLN A 28 24.01 -35.12 -3.34
N SER A 29 25.19 -34.62 -3.73
CA SER A 29 25.45 -33.45 -4.55
C SER A 29 24.40 -33.13 -5.63
N PHE A 30 23.57 -32.12 -5.38
CA PHE A 30 23.02 -31.31 -6.47
C PHE A 30 24.17 -30.47 -7.05
N SER A 31 24.64 -30.81 -8.24
CA SER A 31 25.77 -30.12 -8.87
C SER A 31 25.40 -28.69 -9.28
N SER A 32 26.39 -27.79 -9.25
CA SER A 32 26.22 -26.40 -9.68
C SER A 32 25.98 -26.21 -11.19
N SER A 33 25.82 -27.31 -11.95
CA SER A 33 25.38 -27.30 -13.34
C SER A 33 23.85 -27.26 -13.46
N SER A 34 23.09 -27.88 -12.55
CA SER A 34 21.62 -27.92 -12.66
C SER A 34 20.98 -26.55 -12.46
N LEU A 35 21.42 -25.79 -11.44
CA LEU A 35 21.01 -24.40 -11.23
C LEU A 35 21.38 -23.50 -12.41
N ARG A 36 22.61 -23.64 -12.95
CA ARG A 36 23.06 -22.91 -14.13
C ARG A 36 22.25 -23.25 -15.38
N ASN A 37 21.82 -24.50 -15.56
CA ASN A 37 20.97 -24.90 -16.69
C ASN A 37 19.54 -24.34 -16.58
N ILE A 38 19.00 -24.20 -15.37
CA ILE A 38 17.70 -23.55 -15.13
C ILE A 38 17.79 -22.05 -15.45
N GLN A 39 18.78 -21.34 -14.87
CA GLN A 39 19.02 -19.92 -15.18
C GLN A 39 19.27 -19.69 -16.68
N ARG A 40 20.01 -20.59 -17.34
CA ARG A 40 20.32 -20.48 -18.76
C ARG A 40 19.10 -20.63 -19.66
N ARG A 41 18.18 -21.56 -19.36
CA ARG A 41 16.90 -21.66 -20.08
C ARG A 41 16.07 -20.37 -19.95
N GLN A 42 15.95 -19.84 -18.73
CA GLN A 42 15.23 -18.59 -18.48
C GLN A 42 15.86 -17.39 -19.22
N LEU A 43 17.18 -17.36 -19.39
CA LEU A 43 17.90 -16.36 -20.20
C LEU A 43 17.76 -16.56 -21.72
N GLU A 44 17.62 -17.79 -22.19
CA GLU A 44 17.46 -18.12 -23.60
C GLU A 44 16.01 -17.90 -24.09
N GLU A 45 15.00 -18.15 -23.25
CA GLU A 45 13.59 -17.86 -23.53
C GLU A 45 13.34 -16.34 -23.68
N HIS A 46 13.94 -15.51 -22.82
CA HIS A 46 13.86 -14.05 -22.95
C HIS A 46 14.58 -13.47 -24.19
N ARG A 47 15.50 -14.21 -24.82
CA ARG A 47 16.21 -13.73 -26.04
C ARG A 47 15.46 -14.00 -27.34
N SER A 48 14.46 -14.88 -27.32
CA SER A 48 13.74 -15.30 -28.54
C SER A 48 12.77 -14.25 -29.10
N PHE A 49 12.35 -13.25 -28.30
CA PHE A 49 11.41 -12.20 -28.70
C PHE A 49 12.05 -10.98 -29.41
N GLY A 50 13.37 -10.97 -29.62
CA GLY A 50 14.12 -9.86 -30.22
C GLY A 50 13.98 -9.73 -31.75
N LEU A 51 12.76 -9.54 -32.27
CA LEU A 51 12.54 -9.20 -33.69
C LEU A 51 12.84 -7.72 -33.98
N ARG A 52 13.52 -7.47 -35.10
CA ARG A 52 13.94 -6.12 -35.51
C ARG A 52 12.77 -5.30 -36.04
N LEU A 53 12.56 -4.12 -35.48
CA LEU A 53 11.84 -3.02 -36.14
C LEU A 53 12.84 -2.01 -36.70
N GLY A 54 12.64 -1.61 -37.95
CA GLY A 54 13.38 -0.52 -38.59
C GLY A 54 12.63 0.80 -38.48
N ASP A 55 13.32 1.91 -38.77
CA ASP A 55 12.82 3.26 -38.53
C ASP A 55 11.53 3.59 -39.31
N VAL A 56 10.44 3.79 -38.57
CA VAL A 56 9.18 4.37 -39.07
C VAL A 56 8.73 5.42 -38.05
N PRO A 57 8.42 6.67 -38.45
CA PRO A 57 8.00 7.70 -37.52
C PRO A 57 6.59 7.42 -36.98
N ILE A 58 6.50 6.98 -35.73
CA ILE A 58 5.22 6.73 -35.06
C ILE A 58 4.57 8.06 -34.69
N ALA A 59 3.56 8.47 -35.46
CA ALA A 59 2.61 9.48 -35.02
C ALA A 59 1.72 8.89 -33.93
N MET A 60 1.79 9.42 -32.69
CA MET A 60 0.95 8.96 -31.58
C MET A 60 -0.50 9.44 -31.71
N THR A 61 -1.27 8.83 -32.61
CA THR A 61 -2.74 8.87 -32.57
C THR A 61 -3.21 8.18 -31.29
N ALA A 62 -3.87 8.93 -30.40
CA ALA A 62 -4.47 8.34 -29.21
C ALA A 62 -5.54 7.28 -29.59
N PRO A 63 -5.64 6.16 -28.87
CA PRO A 63 -6.66 5.15 -29.15
C PRO A 63 -8.06 5.74 -28.96
N ASN A 64 -8.93 5.47 -29.93
CA ASN A 64 -10.30 5.96 -29.95
C ASN A 64 -11.16 5.15 -28.95
N PRO A 65 -11.80 5.75 -27.93
CA PRO A 65 -12.53 5.04 -26.88
C PRO A 65 -13.93 4.57 -27.35
N ALA A 66 -14.01 3.93 -28.51
CA ALA A 66 -15.18 3.17 -28.93
C ALA A 66 -15.20 1.84 -28.17
N LEU A 67 -16.38 1.45 -27.68
CA LEU A 67 -16.59 0.30 -26.77
C LEU A 67 -15.74 -0.92 -27.16
N GLU A 68 -14.72 -1.24 -26.35
CA GLU A 68 -14.10 -2.56 -26.39
C GLU A 68 -15.15 -3.60 -25.97
N SER A 69 -15.30 -4.66 -26.74
CA SER A 69 -16.25 -5.73 -26.43
C SER A 69 -15.85 -6.44 -25.14
N THR A 70 -16.67 -6.27 -24.11
CA THR A 70 -16.39 -6.75 -22.75
C THR A 70 -16.52 -8.27 -22.65
N ASP A 71 -15.41 -8.99 -22.87
CA ASP A 71 -15.28 -10.42 -22.54
C ASP A 71 -15.12 -10.61 -21.02
N GLU A 72 -16.18 -10.23 -20.28
CA GLU A 72 -16.22 -10.29 -18.81
C GLU A 72 -16.21 -11.73 -18.27
N THR A 73 -16.34 -12.72 -19.15
CA THR A 73 -16.37 -14.15 -18.82
C THR A 73 -15.00 -14.74 -18.49
N ARG A 74 -13.92 -13.97 -18.67
CA ARG A 74 -12.55 -14.39 -18.32
C ARG A 74 -12.31 -14.29 -16.81
N GLU A 75 -12.55 -15.41 -16.15
CA GLU A 75 -12.07 -15.69 -14.79
C GLU A 75 -10.62 -15.20 -14.59
N PRO A 76 -10.32 -14.46 -13.51
CA PRO A 76 -8.95 -14.07 -13.19
C PRO A 76 -8.07 -15.31 -12.98
N GLY A 77 -6.79 -15.21 -13.35
CA GLY A 77 -5.84 -16.33 -13.23
C GLY A 77 -5.80 -16.93 -11.82
N HIS A 78 -5.67 -18.26 -11.73
CA HIS A 78 -5.71 -19.00 -10.46
C HIS A 78 -4.89 -18.31 -9.35
N GLY A 79 -5.55 -18.02 -8.23
CA GLY A 79 -4.95 -17.36 -7.06
C GLY A 79 -5.09 -15.83 -7.00
N ILE A 80 -5.67 -15.19 -8.02
CA ILE A 80 -6.02 -13.76 -7.99
C ILE A 80 -7.52 -13.63 -7.67
N PRO A 81 -7.92 -12.95 -6.57
CA PRO A 81 -9.32 -12.71 -6.27
C PRO A 81 -9.94 -11.75 -7.29
N SER A 82 -11.26 -11.85 -7.49
CA SER A 82 -12.01 -10.85 -8.26
C SER A 82 -12.04 -9.51 -7.50
N TYR A 83 -11.68 -8.43 -8.19
CA TYR A 83 -11.82 -7.06 -7.68
C TYR A 83 -11.81 -6.05 -8.83
N GLY A 84 -12.48 -4.93 -8.62
CA GLY A 84 -12.70 -3.88 -9.60
C GLY A 84 -13.27 -2.61 -8.99
N MET A 85 -13.27 -1.53 -9.77
CA MET A 85 -13.74 -0.21 -9.36
C MET A 85 -14.14 0.60 -10.59
N GLY A 86 -15.15 1.46 -10.50
CA GLY A 86 -15.62 2.30 -11.61
C GLY A 86 -16.01 1.50 -12.86
N ARG A 87 -16.67 0.35 -12.66
CA ARG A 87 -16.99 -0.67 -13.70
C ARG A 87 -15.79 -1.29 -14.42
N CYS A 88 -14.56 -1.07 -13.96
CA CYS A 88 -13.36 -1.72 -14.50
C CYS A 88 -12.95 -2.94 -13.66
N ASN A 89 -12.81 -4.11 -14.30
CA ASN A 89 -12.24 -5.32 -13.69
C ASN A 89 -10.71 -5.17 -13.57
N LEU A 90 -10.26 -4.66 -12.41
CA LEU A 90 -8.85 -4.39 -12.15
C LEU A 90 -8.05 -5.67 -11.89
N SER A 91 -8.68 -6.77 -11.43
CA SER A 91 -7.95 -8.02 -11.18
C SER A 91 -7.56 -8.75 -12.47
N LEU A 92 -8.41 -8.70 -13.51
CA LEU A 92 -8.05 -9.12 -14.85
C LEU A 92 -6.87 -8.29 -15.38
N LYS A 93 -6.94 -6.95 -15.25
CA LYS A 93 -5.85 -6.06 -15.68
C LYS A 93 -4.54 -6.26 -14.92
N TRP A 94 -4.58 -6.59 -13.63
CA TRP A 94 -3.37 -7.00 -12.90
C TRP A 94 -2.81 -8.32 -13.45
N SER A 95 -3.68 -9.30 -13.72
CA SER A 95 -3.32 -10.60 -14.29
C SER A 95 -2.67 -10.47 -15.68
N GLU A 96 -3.17 -9.57 -16.53
CA GLU A 96 -2.55 -9.20 -17.82
C GLU A 96 -1.14 -8.64 -17.63
N LEU A 97 -0.97 -7.60 -16.80
CA LEU A 97 0.33 -6.94 -16.56
C LEU A 97 1.39 -7.85 -15.93
N VAL A 98 0.99 -8.76 -15.04
CA VAL A 98 1.92 -9.73 -14.44
C VAL A 98 2.37 -10.77 -15.45
N ARG A 99 1.49 -11.21 -16.37
CA ARG A 99 1.84 -12.17 -17.44
C ARG A 99 2.71 -11.56 -18.53
N SER A 100 2.53 -10.29 -18.87
CA SER A 100 3.41 -9.57 -19.81
C SER A 100 4.74 -9.14 -19.16
N GLY A 101 4.90 -9.27 -17.84
CA GLY A 101 6.11 -8.89 -17.12
C GLY A 101 6.24 -7.39 -16.83
N GLU A 102 5.16 -6.61 -17.01
CA GLU A 102 5.11 -5.16 -16.78
C GLU A 102 5.25 -4.77 -15.31
N ILE A 103 4.88 -5.65 -14.38
CA ILE A 103 5.04 -5.42 -12.93
C ILE A 103 6.49 -5.65 -12.50
N CYS A 104 7.45 -4.90 -13.08
CA CYS A 104 8.85 -4.91 -12.65
C CYS A 104 9.59 -3.58 -12.81
N ALA A 105 10.45 -3.28 -11.85
CA ALA A 105 11.39 -2.17 -11.89
C ALA A 105 12.83 -2.68 -12.06
N THR A 106 13.67 -1.84 -12.65
CA THR A 106 15.13 -1.94 -12.55
C THR A 106 15.64 -0.76 -11.73
N THR A 107 16.59 -1.00 -10.83
CA THR A 107 17.27 0.05 -10.05
C THR A 107 18.76 -0.25 -9.92
N ILE A 108 19.56 0.77 -9.56
CA ILE A 108 21.01 0.65 -9.39
C ILE A 108 21.34 0.84 -7.91
N LEU A 109 21.77 -0.24 -7.25
CA LEU A 109 22.21 -0.21 -5.86
C LEU A 109 23.70 0.18 -5.78
N ARG A 110 23.99 1.37 -5.25
CA ARG A 110 25.35 1.82 -4.91
C ARG A 110 25.63 1.61 -3.43
N GLN A 111 26.90 1.42 -3.05
CA GLN A 111 27.32 1.44 -1.64
C GLN A 111 27.59 2.89 -1.22
N GLU A 112 27.19 3.26 -0.01
CA GLU A 112 27.28 4.66 0.48
C GLU A 112 28.72 5.15 0.65
N ASP A 113 29.66 4.24 0.95
CA ASP A 113 31.09 4.53 1.09
C ASP A 113 31.84 4.63 -0.26
N ASP A 114 31.26 4.14 -1.36
CA ASP A 114 32.02 3.83 -2.58
C ASP A 114 31.92 4.95 -3.64
N SER A 115 33.08 5.55 -3.94
CA SER A 115 33.22 6.55 -5.00
C SER A 115 33.09 5.99 -6.42
N CYS A 116 33.09 4.66 -6.61
CA CYS A 116 32.83 4.05 -7.91
C CYS A 116 31.39 4.31 -8.38
N ALA A 117 31.25 4.92 -9.56
CA ALA A 117 29.94 5.19 -10.17
C ALA A 117 29.14 3.91 -10.52
N THR A 118 29.81 2.76 -10.59
CA THR A 118 29.30 1.43 -10.93
C THR A 118 28.57 0.77 -9.75
N GLY A 119 27.29 1.07 -9.58
CA GLY A 119 26.41 0.28 -8.71
C GLY A 119 25.99 -1.04 -9.36
N ILE A 120 25.36 -1.92 -8.57
CA ILE A 120 24.79 -3.19 -9.06
C ILE A 120 23.38 -2.93 -9.59
N THR A 121 23.15 -3.29 -10.85
CA THR A 121 21.81 -3.28 -11.46
C THR A 121 20.97 -4.46 -10.94
N VAL A 122 19.78 -4.16 -10.44
CA VAL A 122 18.85 -5.11 -9.82
C VAL A 122 17.46 -4.92 -10.44
N ARG A 123 16.91 -5.99 -11.01
CA ARG A 123 15.52 -6.04 -11.50
C ARG A 123 14.64 -6.75 -10.47
N TYR A 124 13.50 -6.18 -10.11
CA TYR A 124 12.58 -6.76 -9.12
C TYR A 124 11.13 -6.54 -9.52
N GLY A 125 10.21 -7.36 -9.01
CA GLY A 125 8.81 -7.24 -9.37
C GLY A 125 7.92 -8.37 -8.87
N VAL A 126 6.76 -8.50 -9.51
CA VAL A 126 5.85 -9.64 -9.38
C VAL A 126 5.79 -10.37 -10.72
N ARG A 127 5.83 -11.70 -10.69
CA ARG A 127 5.66 -12.56 -11.87
C ARG A 127 4.59 -13.62 -11.61
N PHE A 128 4.06 -14.19 -12.68
CA PHE A 128 3.37 -15.48 -12.60
C PHE A 128 4.40 -16.61 -12.58
N ASP A 129 4.10 -17.67 -11.87
CA ASP A 129 4.92 -18.86 -11.68
C ASP A 129 3.95 -20.06 -11.67
N ASP A 130 4.17 -21.04 -12.55
CA ASP A 130 3.14 -22.05 -12.84
C ASP A 130 2.84 -22.97 -11.64
N GLU A 131 3.80 -23.13 -10.74
CA GLU A 131 3.62 -23.89 -9.50
C GLU A 131 3.10 -23.01 -8.36
N LEU A 132 3.62 -21.78 -8.22
CA LEU A 132 3.37 -20.89 -7.07
C LEU A 132 2.26 -19.84 -7.25
N GLY A 133 1.77 -19.63 -8.48
CA GLY A 133 0.91 -18.50 -8.83
C GLY A 133 1.69 -17.17 -8.79
N LEU A 134 1.18 -16.18 -8.05
CA LEU A 134 1.84 -14.87 -7.95
C LEU A 134 3.05 -14.90 -7.01
N SER A 135 4.24 -14.66 -7.56
CA SER A 135 5.50 -14.61 -6.81
C SER A 135 6.19 -13.25 -6.92
N GLU A 136 6.68 -12.74 -5.79
CA GLU A 136 7.66 -11.64 -5.77
C GLU A 136 9.04 -12.18 -6.18
N TYR A 137 9.83 -11.39 -6.90
CA TYR A 137 11.17 -11.79 -7.34
C TYR A 137 12.18 -10.63 -7.31
N VAL A 138 13.47 -10.99 -7.20
CA VAL A 138 14.61 -10.09 -7.42
C VAL A 138 15.67 -10.82 -8.26
N LEU A 139 16.23 -10.15 -9.25
CA LEU A 139 17.26 -10.66 -10.15
C LEU A 139 18.44 -9.68 -10.18
N LEU A 140 19.64 -10.23 -10.19
CA LEU A 140 20.85 -9.49 -10.55
C LEU A 140 20.95 -9.43 -12.08
N ASP A 141 21.40 -8.30 -12.61
CA ASP A 141 21.86 -8.23 -14.00
C ASP A 141 23.32 -8.68 -14.04
N ASP A 142 23.55 -9.96 -14.35
CA ASP A 142 24.84 -10.67 -14.20
C ASP A 142 25.97 -10.18 -15.14
N ASN A 143 25.78 -9.08 -15.88
CA ASN A 143 26.74 -8.57 -16.87
C ASN A 143 28.01 -7.91 -16.29
N LEU A 144 28.18 -7.80 -14.96
CA LEU A 144 29.34 -7.17 -14.33
C LEU A 144 29.87 -7.92 -13.09
N ASP A 145 31.11 -8.42 -13.18
CA ASP A 145 31.86 -9.00 -12.05
C ASP A 145 32.33 -7.96 -11.01
N ALA A 146 32.22 -6.67 -11.31
CA ALA A 146 32.81 -5.56 -10.53
C ALA A 146 31.96 -5.02 -9.35
N GLY A 147 30.91 -5.73 -8.93
CA GLY A 147 29.99 -5.25 -7.89
C GLY A 147 30.48 -5.49 -6.45
N SER A 148 30.27 -4.52 -5.55
CA SER A 148 30.56 -4.64 -4.11
C SER A 148 29.89 -5.86 -3.48
N SER A 149 30.65 -6.60 -2.64
CA SER A 149 30.17 -7.82 -2.01
C SER A 149 28.95 -7.58 -1.14
N LYS A 150 28.95 -6.54 -0.29
CA LYS A 150 27.83 -6.16 0.60
C LYS A 150 26.50 -6.00 -0.14
N VAL A 151 26.53 -5.41 -1.32
CA VAL A 151 25.32 -5.17 -2.14
C VAL A 151 24.83 -6.50 -2.75
N ARG A 152 25.76 -7.33 -3.24
CA ARG A 152 25.47 -8.68 -3.75
C ARG A 152 24.93 -9.60 -2.63
N GLU A 153 25.53 -9.55 -1.45
CA GLU A 153 25.10 -10.24 -0.21
C GLU A 153 23.68 -9.82 0.20
N ARG A 154 23.36 -8.51 0.18
CA ARG A 154 22.00 -8.02 0.47
C ARG A 154 20.96 -8.54 -0.52
N VAL A 155 21.26 -8.55 -1.82
CA VAL A 155 20.34 -9.11 -2.83
C VAL A 155 20.21 -10.63 -2.69
N GLN A 156 21.31 -11.34 -2.39
CA GLN A 156 21.29 -12.77 -2.09
C GLN A 156 20.50 -13.10 -0.83
N SER A 157 20.55 -12.26 0.20
CA SER A 157 19.73 -12.39 1.41
C SER A 157 18.24 -12.24 1.10
N ILE A 158 17.86 -11.18 0.38
CA ILE A 158 16.48 -10.97 -0.10
C ILE A 158 15.98 -12.18 -0.89
N ASN A 159 16.75 -12.66 -1.87
CA ASN A 159 16.38 -13.82 -2.67
C ASN A 159 16.29 -15.11 -1.86
N SER A 160 17.19 -15.32 -0.90
CA SER A 160 17.15 -16.50 -0.02
C SER A 160 15.85 -16.51 0.81
N THR A 161 15.45 -15.36 1.36
CA THR A 161 14.19 -15.25 2.12
C THR A 161 12.96 -15.33 1.22
N LEU A 162 12.96 -14.74 0.02
CA LEU A 162 11.87 -14.92 -0.96
C LEU A 162 11.71 -16.39 -1.37
N THR A 163 12.79 -17.09 -1.68
CA THR A 163 12.77 -18.53 -1.99
C THR A 163 12.33 -19.38 -0.79
N GLU A 164 12.67 -19.00 0.44
CA GLU A 164 12.14 -19.67 1.64
C GLU A 164 10.63 -19.46 1.80
N MET A 165 10.15 -18.22 1.60
CA MET A 165 8.72 -17.90 1.60
C MET A 165 7.96 -18.66 0.50
N GLN A 166 8.54 -18.80 -0.68
CA GLN A 166 7.99 -19.57 -1.80
C GLN A 166 7.89 -21.07 -1.47
N ARG A 167 8.99 -21.70 -1.01
CA ARG A 167 8.98 -23.13 -0.59
C ARG A 167 8.01 -23.43 0.55
N ARG A 168 7.81 -22.48 1.46
CA ARG A 168 6.79 -22.59 2.52
C ARG A 168 5.37 -22.66 1.92
N ARG A 169 5.09 -21.95 0.81
CA ARG A 169 3.81 -22.07 0.05
C ARG A 169 3.68 -23.44 -0.63
N GLU A 170 4.73 -23.91 -1.32
CA GLU A 170 4.73 -25.24 -1.97
C GLU A 170 4.34 -26.34 -0.98
N PHE A 171 5.06 -26.40 0.16
CA PHE A 171 4.83 -27.41 1.19
C PHE A 171 3.45 -27.29 1.86
N LYS A 172 2.91 -26.07 1.98
CA LYS A 172 1.65 -25.78 2.67
C LYS A 172 0.46 -25.51 1.74
N ARG A 173 0.56 -25.80 0.43
CA ARG A 173 -0.55 -25.71 -0.53
C ARG A 173 -1.78 -26.53 -0.09
N ASN A 174 -1.54 -27.59 0.68
CA ASN A 174 -2.57 -28.47 1.25
C ASN A 174 -3.04 -28.07 2.67
N GLN A 175 -2.54 -26.96 3.22
CA GLN A 175 -2.73 -26.55 4.63
C GLN A 175 -3.28 -25.12 4.79
N SER A 176 -3.87 -24.55 3.73
CA SER A 176 -4.56 -23.24 3.71
C SER A 176 -3.79 -22.03 4.30
N GLU A 177 -2.48 -22.15 4.53
CA GLU A 177 -1.69 -21.07 5.12
C GLU A 177 -1.41 -19.92 4.12
N PRO A 178 -1.39 -18.66 4.61
CA PRO A 178 -1.28 -17.49 3.75
C PRO A 178 0.10 -17.34 3.13
N ALA A 179 0.11 -16.74 1.94
CA ALA A 179 1.27 -16.69 1.06
C ALA A 179 2.41 -15.76 1.52
N MET A 180 2.19 -14.87 2.49
CA MET A 180 3.21 -13.92 2.97
C MET A 180 3.60 -14.26 4.42
N GLN A 181 4.88 -14.11 4.76
CA GLN A 181 5.34 -14.29 6.14
C GLN A 181 4.88 -13.10 6.98
N TYR A 182 4.22 -13.39 8.10
CA TYR A 182 3.57 -12.41 8.95
C TYR A 182 3.71 -12.77 10.44
N VAL A 183 3.38 -11.81 11.30
CA VAL A 183 3.16 -11.98 12.74
C VAL A 183 1.96 -11.13 13.18
N GLN A 184 1.28 -11.53 14.25
CA GLN A 184 0.03 -10.90 14.72
C GLN A 184 0.15 -10.46 16.19
N ASP A 185 -0.28 -9.22 16.47
CA ASP A 185 -0.30 -8.58 17.79
C ASP A 185 -1.74 -8.18 18.11
N GLY A 186 -2.57 -9.15 18.50
CA GLY A 186 -4.01 -8.93 18.67
C GLY A 186 -4.72 -8.73 17.33
N GLU A 187 -5.29 -7.55 17.11
CA GLU A 187 -5.93 -7.17 15.84
C GLU A 187 -4.94 -6.62 14.80
N TYR A 188 -3.72 -6.28 15.22
CA TYR A 188 -2.67 -5.74 14.34
C TYR A 188 -1.86 -6.87 13.69
N ILE A 189 -1.45 -6.67 12.44
CA ILE A 189 -0.62 -7.64 11.71
C ILE A 189 0.55 -6.94 11.05
N ALA A 190 1.74 -7.53 11.18
CA ALA A 190 2.91 -7.15 10.42
C ALA A 190 3.26 -8.23 9.40
N GLN A 191 3.64 -7.82 8.19
CA GLN A 191 4.03 -8.67 7.08
C GLN A 191 5.38 -8.26 6.48
N LEU A 192 6.15 -9.21 5.97
CA LEU A 192 7.50 -9.00 5.43
C LEU A 192 7.45 -8.70 3.92
N GLN A 193 7.93 -7.51 3.52
CA GLN A 193 7.85 -7.04 2.12
C GLN A 193 9.21 -6.58 1.58
N LEU A 194 10.03 -7.57 1.21
CA LEU A 194 11.43 -7.38 0.86
C LEU A 194 11.64 -6.53 -0.40
N ILE A 195 10.77 -6.66 -1.42
CA ILE A 195 10.87 -5.86 -2.66
C ILE A 195 10.73 -4.35 -2.40
N ARG A 196 10.04 -3.95 -1.32
CA ARG A 196 9.89 -2.52 -0.95
C ARG A 196 11.19 -1.91 -0.42
N THR A 197 12.18 -2.72 -0.05
CA THR A 197 13.53 -2.25 0.33
C THR A 197 14.39 -1.85 -0.86
N LEU A 198 13.96 -2.20 -2.08
CA LEU A 198 14.61 -1.86 -3.36
C LEU A 198 13.97 -0.62 -4.02
N ARG A 199 13.03 0.04 -3.34
CA ARG A 199 12.51 1.35 -3.74
C ARG A 199 13.64 2.39 -3.68
N PRO A 200 13.69 3.37 -4.60
CA PRO A 200 14.54 4.54 -4.45
C PRO A 200 14.28 5.28 -3.12
N PRO A 201 15.25 6.05 -2.62
CA PRO A 201 15.00 7.01 -1.54
C PRO A 201 13.91 8.02 -1.94
N ARG A 202 13.28 8.65 -0.94
CA ARG A 202 12.30 9.72 -1.16
C ARG A 202 12.95 10.93 -1.84
N SER A 203 12.10 11.79 -2.41
CA SER A 203 12.48 13.19 -2.66
C SER A 203 13.03 13.82 -1.38
N LYS A 204 14.21 14.45 -1.46
CA LYS A 204 14.88 15.12 -0.32
C LYS A 204 14.02 16.23 0.31
N ASN A 205 13.00 16.72 -0.41
CA ASN A 205 12.08 17.76 0.03
C ASN A 205 10.78 17.20 0.63
N MET A 206 10.60 15.87 0.64
CA MET A 206 9.43 15.17 1.20
C MET A 206 9.70 14.55 2.58
N ASP A 207 10.96 14.31 2.93
CA ASP A 207 11.35 14.00 4.30
C ASP A 207 11.38 15.31 5.11
N SER A 208 10.53 15.38 6.14
CA SER A 208 10.37 16.57 6.98
C SER A 208 11.70 16.95 7.64
N TYR A 209 12.10 18.22 7.46
CA TYR A 209 13.37 18.81 7.90
C TYR A 209 13.96 18.19 9.17
N PRO A 210 15.22 17.70 9.15
CA PRO A 210 15.87 17.23 10.35
C PRO A 210 15.97 18.36 11.38
N ASN A 211 15.50 18.07 12.59
CA ASN A 211 15.57 18.91 13.81
C ASN A 211 14.65 20.14 13.93
N THR A 212 13.69 20.39 13.03
CA THR A 212 12.62 21.39 13.29
C THR A 212 11.35 20.71 13.81
N SER A 213 10.87 21.14 14.99
CA SER A 213 9.95 20.38 15.85
C SER A 213 8.47 20.36 15.45
N LYS A 214 8.13 20.57 14.17
CA LYS A 214 6.75 20.44 13.67
C LYS A 214 6.75 19.75 12.30
N VAL A 215 6.06 18.62 12.19
CA VAL A 215 5.75 18.00 10.88
C VAL A 215 4.51 18.70 10.32
N SER A 216 4.62 19.15 9.06
CA SER A 216 3.59 19.90 8.34
C SER A 216 2.85 19.00 7.35
N CYS A 217 1.55 19.24 7.15
CA CYS A 217 0.79 18.65 6.05
C CYS A 217 0.88 19.48 4.77
N THR A 218 1.29 20.75 4.87
CA THR A 218 1.56 21.59 3.70
C THR A 218 2.66 20.94 2.86
N PRO A 219 2.37 20.56 1.60
CA PRO A 219 3.37 19.99 0.71
C PRO A 219 4.42 21.03 0.30
N PRO A 220 5.63 20.60 -0.09
CA PRO A 220 6.59 21.49 -0.75
C PRO A 220 5.97 22.03 -2.05
N PRO A 221 6.35 23.26 -2.49
CA PRO A 221 5.85 23.85 -3.74
C PRO A 221 5.98 22.88 -4.92
N TYR A 222 4.95 22.86 -5.77
CA TYR A 222 4.90 21.89 -6.86
C TYR A 222 5.88 22.28 -7.98
N ASP A 223 7.05 21.62 -8.00
CA ASP A 223 8.13 21.85 -8.95
C ASP A 223 8.23 20.71 -9.97
N VAL A 224 8.08 21.05 -11.25
CA VAL A 224 8.16 20.13 -12.39
C VAL A 224 9.51 19.40 -12.48
N SER A 225 10.60 19.99 -11.97
CA SER A 225 11.96 19.43 -12.07
C SER A 225 12.37 18.55 -10.88
N ASN A 226 11.86 18.83 -9.68
CA ASN A 226 12.15 18.07 -8.45
C ASN A 226 11.01 17.13 -8.03
N SER A 227 9.86 17.20 -8.71
CA SER A 227 8.82 16.20 -8.65
C SER A 227 9.29 14.90 -9.30
N PHE A 228 8.95 13.79 -8.66
CA PHE A 228 9.10 12.47 -9.26
C PHE A 228 7.94 12.17 -10.25
N LEU A 229 7.00 13.13 -10.49
CA LEU A 229 5.64 12.85 -11.03
C LEU A 229 4.99 13.81 -12.09
N VAL A 230 5.28 15.12 -12.19
CA VAL A 230 4.80 16.01 -13.30
C VAL A 230 5.88 17.12 -13.46
N GLY A 231 7.17 16.86 -13.63
CA GLY A 231 7.82 16.10 -14.70
C GLY A 231 7.32 14.67 -14.82
N PRO A 232 6.78 14.31 -15.99
CA PRO A 232 5.72 13.32 -16.12
C PRO A 232 6.12 12.02 -15.43
N LEU A 233 5.21 11.50 -14.60
CA LEU A 233 5.40 10.32 -13.77
C LEU A 233 6.24 9.32 -14.53
N ARG A 234 7.32 8.85 -13.91
CA ARG A 234 8.22 7.95 -14.62
C ARG A 234 7.71 6.50 -14.53
N LEU A 235 6.87 5.93 -15.42
CA LEU A 235 6.25 6.26 -16.73
C LEU A 235 7.01 7.08 -17.80
N TYR A 236 8.32 7.30 -17.73
CA TYR A 236 9.20 7.85 -18.77
C TYR A 236 10.65 7.72 -18.27
N GLY A 237 11.63 7.55 -19.16
CA GLY A 237 12.98 7.09 -18.78
C GLY A 237 14.06 8.14 -18.44
N ARG A 238 15.30 7.64 -18.43
CA ARG A 238 16.63 8.29 -18.21
C ARG A 238 16.89 8.90 -16.84
N GLY A 239 17.48 8.10 -15.94
CA GLY A 239 18.18 8.57 -14.73
C GLY A 239 18.64 7.42 -13.82
N ASP A 240 19.63 7.69 -12.96
CA ASP A 240 20.37 6.72 -12.12
C ASP A 240 19.52 5.67 -11.37
N PHE A 241 18.29 6.01 -10.98
CA PHE A 241 17.43 5.13 -10.18
C PHE A 241 16.43 4.29 -10.97
N HIS A 242 16.23 4.59 -12.27
CA HIS A 242 15.13 4.03 -13.08
C HIS A 242 15.48 3.65 -14.54
N GLY A 243 16.73 3.85 -14.99
CA GLY A 243 17.21 3.36 -16.29
C GLY A 243 16.61 4.08 -17.51
N GLU A 244 16.64 3.42 -18.67
CA GLU A 244 15.90 3.81 -19.87
C GLU A 244 14.62 2.95 -19.97
N GLY A 245 13.50 3.54 -20.42
CA GLY A 245 12.23 2.83 -20.47
C GLY A 245 11.05 3.71 -20.91
N ASP A 246 10.04 3.02 -21.44
CA ASP A 246 8.79 3.58 -21.96
C ASP A 246 7.80 4.00 -20.86
N PRO A 247 6.73 4.74 -21.22
CA PRO A 247 5.61 4.96 -20.32
C PRO A 247 4.92 3.67 -19.91
N ARG A 248 4.85 3.42 -18.59
CA ARG A 248 4.00 2.35 -18.06
C ARG A 248 2.56 2.64 -18.45
N LEU A 249 1.89 1.60 -18.93
CA LEU A 249 0.52 1.66 -19.42
C LEU A 249 -0.44 2.29 -18.40
N CYS A 250 -1.27 3.23 -18.86
CA CYS A 250 -2.48 3.63 -18.15
C CYS A 250 -3.45 2.45 -18.24
N VAL A 251 -3.66 1.78 -17.11
CA VAL A 251 -4.29 0.45 -17.01
C VAL A 251 -5.82 0.56 -17.16
N ALA A 252 -6.38 1.66 -16.68
CA ALA A 252 -7.79 2.02 -16.80
C ALA A 252 -7.95 3.53 -16.69
N LYS A 253 -9.09 4.05 -17.17
CA LYS A 253 -9.58 5.40 -16.85
C LYS A 253 -10.92 5.25 -16.15
N LEU A 254 -11.04 5.76 -14.93
CA LEU A 254 -12.27 5.71 -14.15
C LEU A 254 -12.99 7.06 -14.28
N SER A 255 -14.22 7.05 -14.78
CA SER A 255 -15.05 8.25 -14.83
C SER A 255 -15.76 8.48 -13.50
N VAL A 256 -15.92 9.75 -13.15
CA VAL A 256 -16.78 10.20 -12.04
C VAL A 256 -17.74 11.27 -12.60
N PRO A 257 -19.06 11.15 -12.35
CA PRO A 257 -20.03 12.21 -12.66
C PRO A 257 -19.64 13.50 -11.94
N SER A 258 -19.56 14.64 -12.64
CA SER A 258 -19.23 15.89 -11.94
C SER A 258 -20.27 16.23 -10.90
N PHE A 259 -19.76 16.81 -9.82
CA PHE A 259 -20.53 17.45 -8.78
C PHE A 259 -21.42 18.57 -9.35
N VAL A 260 -22.70 18.27 -9.57
CA VAL A 260 -23.72 19.29 -9.88
C VAL A 260 -24.12 19.96 -8.58
N SER A 261 -23.44 21.06 -8.26
CA SER A 261 -23.74 21.88 -7.08
C SER A 261 -25.20 22.35 -7.11
N LEU A 262 -26.05 21.81 -6.23
CA LEU A 262 -27.47 22.21 -6.06
C LEU A 262 -27.64 23.58 -5.37
N THR A 263 -26.78 24.54 -5.71
CA THR A 263 -26.75 25.90 -5.18
C THR A 263 -27.82 26.80 -5.82
N SER A 264 -29.07 26.54 -5.45
CA SER A 264 -30.24 27.44 -5.34
C SER A 264 -30.71 28.33 -6.51
N ASP A 265 -29.90 28.65 -7.52
CA ASP A 265 -30.36 29.41 -8.70
C ASP A 265 -30.90 28.46 -9.76
N GLU A 266 -32.23 28.39 -9.91
CA GLU A 266 -32.98 27.47 -10.81
C GLU A 266 -32.78 27.74 -12.33
N THR A 267 -31.66 28.34 -12.74
CA THR A 267 -31.37 28.59 -14.16
C THR A 267 -30.84 27.32 -14.83
N ILE A 268 -31.71 26.32 -14.98
CA ILE A 268 -31.43 25.03 -15.63
C ILE A 268 -31.15 25.24 -17.12
N LYS A 269 -29.91 25.64 -17.43
CA LYS A 269 -29.29 25.38 -18.73
C LYS A 269 -28.88 23.91 -18.74
N SER A 270 -29.06 23.25 -19.88
CA SER A 270 -28.54 21.91 -20.13
C SER A 270 -27.01 21.92 -20.26
N SER A 271 -26.32 22.13 -19.13
CA SER A 271 -24.90 21.87 -19.02
C SER A 271 -24.66 20.39 -19.31
N VAL A 272 -23.94 20.11 -20.39
CA VAL A 272 -23.37 18.78 -20.64
C VAL A 272 -22.69 18.32 -19.35
N GLU A 273 -23.09 17.16 -18.84
CA GLU A 273 -22.45 16.57 -17.66
C GLU A 273 -20.96 16.43 -17.93
N SER A 274 -20.16 17.27 -17.29
CA SER A 274 -18.72 17.11 -17.34
C SER A 274 -18.39 15.83 -16.59
N GLN A 275 -17.71 14.89 -17.22
CA GLN A 275 -17.14 13.75 -16.52
C GLN A 275 -15.70 14.08 -16.17
N THR A 276 -15.32 13.73 -14.95
CA THR A 276 -13.94 13.83 -14.48
C THR A 276 -13.33 12.43 -14.53
N PHE A 277 -12.02 12.36 -14.76
CA PHE A 277 -11.34 11.10 -15.04
C PHE A 277 -10.13 10.93 -14.13
N TRP A 278 -10.03 9.76 -13.52
CA TRP A 278 -8.86 9.32 -12.79
C TRP A 278 -8.14 8.23 -13.59
N ASP A 279 -6.89 8.51 -13.95
CA ASP A 279 -5.99 7.60 -14.65
C ASP A 279 -5.42 6.59 -13.64
N VAL A 280 -5.50 5.30 -13.97
CA VAL A 280 -5.08 4.20 -13.09
C VAL A 280 -3.77 3.60 -13.58
N TYR A 281 -2.78 3.50 -12.70
CA TYR A 281 -1.48 2.91 -13.00
C TYR A 281 -1.13 1.81 -11.99
N HIS A 282 -0.33 0.83 -12.37
CA HIS A 282 0.14 -0.18 -11.42
C HIS A 282 1.25 0.38 -10.51
N ASN A 283 1.29 -0.05 -9.25
CA ASN A 283 2.39 0.23 -8.34
C ASN A 283 3.50 -0.81 -8.49
N ILE A 284 4.71 -0.35 -8.80
CA ILE A 284 5.88 -1.19 -9.10
C ILE A 284 6.51 -1.85 -7.86
N SER A 285 6.02 -1.48 -6.67
CA SER A 285 6.36 -2.13 -5.40
C SER A 285 5.06 -2.26 -4.60
N PRO A 286 4.23 -3.26 -4.91
CA PRO A 286 2.88 -3.35 -4.35
C PRO A 286 2.84 -3.44 -2.81
N VAL A 287 1.68 -3.12 -2.25
CA VAL A 287 1.25 -3.46 -0.87
C VAL A 287 0.80 -4.92 -0.78
N ASP A 288 0.37 -5.49 -1.90
CA ASP A 288 -0.09 -6.87 -2.03
C ASP A 288 0.24 -7.36 -3.44
N SER A 289 0.98 -8.47 -3.57
CA SER A 289 1.37 -9.02 -4.88
C SER A 289 0.17 -9.35 -5.78
N ARG A 290 -1.05 -9.47 -5.22
CA ARG A 290 -2.31 -9.70 -5.92
C ARG A 290 -2.92 -8.45 -6.56
N GLY A 291 -2.46 -7.24 -6.20
CA GLY A 291 -2.96 -5.98 -6.73
C GLY A 291 -2.62 -4.75 -5.90
N HIS A 292 -1.92 -3.78 -6.49
CA HIS A 292 -1.81 -2.42 -5.96
C HIS A 292 -1.70 -1.40 -7.10
N PHE A 293 -2.63 -0.47 -7.14
CA PHE A 293 -2.72 0.61 -8.13
C PHE A 293 -2.49 1.98 -7.49
N LEU A 294 -2.10 2.92 -8.34
CA LEU A 294 -2.07 4.36 -8.09
C LEU A 294 -3.18 5.00 -8.93
N LEU A 295 -4.05 5.78 -8.29
CA LEU A 295 -5.09 6.56 -8.94
C LEU A 295 -4.64 8.02 -8.96
N LEU A 296 -4.63 8.66 -10.13
CA LEU A 296 -4.25 10.06 -10.29
C LEU A 296 -5.31 10.82 -11.10
N PRO A 297 -5.61 12.09 -10.77
CA PRO A 297 -6.54 12.88 -11.55
C PRO A 297 -5.92 13.14 -12.93
N THR A 298 -6.69 13.00 -14.02
CA THR A 298 -6.16 12.78 -15.37
C THR A 298 -5.07 13.76 -15.78
N LEU A 299 -3.92 13.23 -16.20
CA LEU A 299 -2.70 13.99 -16.48
C LEU A 299 -2.78 14.79 -17.79
N GLN A 300 -3.88 14.63 -18.53
CA GLN A 300 -4.20 15.38 -19.74
C GLN A 300 -4.62 16.83 -19.43
N ASP A 301 -5.14 17.09 -18.23
CA ASP A 301 -5.42 18.44 -17.73
C ASP A 301 -4.25 18.93 -16.86
N ARG A 302 -3.70 20.10 -17.18
CA ARG A 302 -2.61 20.71 -16.40
C ARG A 302 -3.05 21.19 -15.01
N ALA A 303 -4.35 21.42 -14.77
CA ALA A 303 -4.86 21.72 -13.43
C ALA A 303 -4.69 20.53 -12.46
N ASN A 304 -4.43 19.32 -12.98
CA ASN A 304 -4.19 18.12 -12.18
C ASN A 304 -2.70 17.90 -11.84
N TRP A 305 -1.74 18.60 -12.43
CA TRP A 305 -0.33 18.60 -12.00
C TRP A 305 -0.14 19.52 -10.77
N ARG A 306 -0.69 19.07 -9.63
CA ARG A 306 -0.69 19.77 -8.34
C ARG A 306 -0.14 18.92 -7.21
N GLU A 307 0.20 19.58 -6.12
CA GLU A 307 0.76 19.02 -4.90
C GLU A 307 -0.05 17.87 -4.27
N GLN A 308 0.60 17.03 -3.45
CA GLN A 308 0.00 15.92 -2.69
C GLN A 308 -0.93 16.43 -1.56
N SER A 309 -2.06 17.01 -1.95
CA SER A 309 -3.16 17.48 -1.11
C SER A 309 -4.49 17.15 -1.77
N LEU A 310 -5.47 16.70 -0.96
CA LEU A 310 -6.84 16.60 -1.42
C LEU A 310 -7.48 18.00 -1.50
N LEU A 311 -8.28 18.19 -2.55
CA LEU A 311 -9.29 19.24 -2.68
C LEU A 311 -10.66 18.71 -2.24
N ASP A 312 -11.61 19.62 -1.99
CA ASP A 312 -12.98 19.26 -1.62
C ASP A 312 -13.65 18.36 -2.70
N LYS A 313 -13.34 18.63 -3.97
CA LYS A 313 -13.74 17.83 -5.13
C LYS A 313 -13.16 16.41 -5.09
N ASP A 314 -11.86 16.26 -4.83
CA ASP A 314 -11.21 14.94 -4.72
C ASP A 314 -11.85 14.09 -3.62
N CYS A 315 -12.30 14.72 -2.53
CA CYS A 315 -12.95 14.02 -1.42
C CYS A 315 -14.29 13.42 -1.85
N TYR A 316 -15.07 14.09 -2.70
CA TYR A 316 -16.26 13.52 -3.34
C TYR A 316 -15.87 12.44 -4.36
N GLU A 317 -14.89 12.70 -5.24
CA GLU A 317 -14.51 11.77 -6.32
C GLU A 317 -13.96 10.43 -5.79
N MET A 318 -13.13 10.45 -4.75
CA MET A 318 -12.66 9.22 -4.08
C MET A 318 -13.78 8.50 -3.32
N THR A 319 -14.75 9.24 -2.78
CA THR A 319 -15.93 8.68 -2.11
C THR A 319 -16.84 7.98 -3.11
N TYR A 320 -17.09 8.58 -4.28
CA TYR A 320 -17.82 7.96 -5.39
C TYR A 320 -17.08 6.71 -5.91
N LEU A 321 -15.79 6.81 -6.24
CA LEU A 321 -15.03 5.64 -6.72
C LEU A 321 -15.02 4.51 -5.68
N ALA A 322 -14.88 4.81 -4.39
CA ALA A 322 -14.98 3.82 -3.33
C ALA A 322 -16.37 3.17 -3.22
N SER A 323 -17.47 3.87 -3.53
CA SER A 323 -18.79 3.23 -3.65
C SER A 323 -18.91 2.31 -4.87
N THR A 324 -18.11 2.52 -5.93
CA THR A 324 -18.11 1.64 -7.12
C THR A 324 -17.17 0.42 -7.03
N ILE A 325 -16.64 0.08 -5.85
CA ILE A 325 -15.76 -1.09 -5.66
C ILE A 325 -16.60 -2.39 -5.75
N PHE A 326 -16.17 -3.35 -6.57
CA PHE A 326 -16.87 -4.63 -6.75
C PHE A 326 -15.89 -5.82 -6.81
N PRO A 327 -16.15 -6.97 -6.16
CA PRO A 327 -17.16 -7.18 -5.12
C PRO A 327 -17.00 -6.23 -3.92
N HIS A 328 -18.04 -6.07 -3.11
CA HIS A 328 -17.97 -5.21 -1.92
C HIS A 328 -16.85 -5.66 -0.98
N GLY A 329 -16.07 -4.69 -0.47
CA GLY A 329 -14.95 -4.95 0.44
C GLY A 329 -13.71 -5.56 -0.23
N SER A 330 -13.68 -5.75 -1.55
CA SER A 330 -12.55 -6.35 -2.28
C SER A 330 -11.35 -5.40 -2.49
N LEU A 331 -11.53 -4.09 -2.28
CA LEU A 331 -10.47 -3.08 -2.36
C LEU A 331 -10.50 -2.14 -1.14
N MET A 332 -9.32 -1.65 -0.80
CA MET A 332 -9.09 -0.50 0.07
C MET A 332 -8.50 0.63 -0.77
N LEU A 333 -9.22 1.74 -0.88
CA LEU A 333 -8.76 3.00 -1.48
C LEU A 333 -8.18 3.88 -0.37
N SER A 334 -7.09 4.62 -0.61
CA SER A 334 -6.52 5.51 0.40
C SER A 334 -5.67 6.66 -0.16
N PHE A 335 -5.48 7.69 0.67
CA PHE A 335 -4.65 8.85 0.42
C PHE A 335 -3.68 9.06 1.60
N ASN A 336 -2.43 9.43 1.27
CA ASN A 336 -1.40 9.80 2.23
C ASN A 336 -1.00 11.27 1.99
N SER A 337 -1.25 12.18 2.92
CA SER A 337 -0.71 13.55 2.81
C SER A 337 0.80 13.59 3.10
N VAL A 338 1.42 14.74 2.83
CA VAL A 338 2.79 15.03 3.24
C VAL A 338 2.92 14.94 4.76
N GLY A 339 4.02 14.36 5.24
CA GLY A 339 4.20 14.02 6.65
C GLY A 339 3.42 12.79 7.16
N ALA A 340 2.44 12.28 6.39
CA ALA A 340 1.60 11.13 6.77
C ALA A 340 1.99 9.82 6.06
N GLY A 341 3.24 9.70 5.62
CA GLY A 341 3.77 8.49 4.96
C GLY A 341 3.96 8.61 3.46
N ALA A 342 3.42 9.66 2.81
CA ALA A 342 3.66 9.94 1.39
C ALA A 342 5.16 9.87 1.03
N SER A 343 5.47 9.29 -0.13
CA SER A 343 6.83 9.20 -0.68
C SER A 343 7.02 10.06 -1.94
N GLN A 344 6.02 10.88 -2.26
CA GLN A 344 5.73 11.45 -3.56
C GLN A 344 4.97 12.78 -3.38
N ASN A 345 5.20 13.77 -4.24
CA ASN A 345 4.76 15.16 -4.05
C ASN A 345 3.62 15.64 -4.96
N HIS A 346 3.16 14.82 -5.92
CA HIS A 346 2.00 15.09 -6.78
C HIS A 346 0.81 14.21 -6.38
N ILE A 347 -0.41 14.74 -6.47
CA ILE A 347 -1.67 14.11 -6.06
C ILE A 347 -1.87 12.70 -6.64
N HIS A 348 -1.79 11.70 -5.76
CA HIS A 348 -2.17 10.32 -6.03
C HIS A 348 -2.83 9.66 -4.81
N CYS A 349 -3.77 8.77 -5.10
CA CYS A 349 -4.37 7.83 -4.18
C CYS A 349 -3.87 6.41 -4.49
N HIS A 350 -4.09 5.47 -3.57
CA HIS A 350 -3.69 4.07 -3.66
C HIS A 350 -4.91 3.16 -3.57
N ALA A 351 -5.03 2.17 -4.45
CA ALA A 351 -6.03 1.10 -4.32
C ALA A 351 -5.34 -0.27 -4.26
N TRP A 352 -5.58 -1.07 -3.23
CA TRP A 352 -5.03 -2.42 -3.09
C TRP A 352 -6.06 -3.43 -2.59
N VAL A 353 -5.79 -4.72 -2.81
CA VAL A 353 -6.75 -5.81 -2.51
C VAL A 353 -7.07 -5.90 -1.02
N CYS A 354 -8.36 -6.06 -0.71
CA CYS A 354 -8.89 -6.15 0.63
C CYS A 354 -9.64 -7.49 0.84
N PRO A 355 -9.47 -8.16 1.99
CA PRO A 355 -8.38 -7.96 2.94
C PRO A 355 -7.06 -8.53 2.36
N PRO A 356 -5.89 -7.99 2.73
CA PRO A 356 -4.59 -8.47 2.26
C PRO A 356 -4.18 -9.77 2.97
N PRO A 357 -3.40 -10.68 2.38
CA PRO A 357 -2.85 -11.82 3.11
C PRO A 357 -2.00 -11.26 4.26
N PRO A 358 -2.08 -11.81 5.48
CA PRO A 358 -2.67 -13.08 5.90
C PRO A 358 -4.16 -13.03 6.28
N LEU A 359 -4.81 -11.88 6.20
CA LEU A 359 -6.15 -11.65 6.74
C LEU A 359 -7.29 -12.37 6.00
N ILE A 360 -6.98 -13.03 4.87
CA ILE A 360 -7.83 -14.06 4.29
C ILE A 360 -7.43 -15.40 4.89
N SER A 361 -8.29 -15.95 5.75
CA SER A 361 -8.34 -17.40 5.94
C SER A 361 -9.20 -18.01 4.82
N ASN A 362 -8.95 -19.28 4.46
CA ASN A 362 -9.77 -19.98 3.48
C ASN A 362 -11.21 -20.30 3.96
N GLU A 363 -11.57 -19.90 5.18
CA GLU A 363 -12.89 -20.10 5.80
C GLU A 363 -13.68 -18.79 5.97
N ILE A 364 -13.10 -17.64 5.55
CA ILE A 364 -13.80 -16.35 5.61
C ILE A 364 -14.89 -16.33 4.54
N ASP A 365 -16.15 -16.43 4.98
CA ASP A 365 -17.29 -16.06 4.15
C ASP A 365 -17.10 -14.63 3.61
N SER A 366 -17.37 -14.47 2.33
CA SER A 366 -17.33 -13.22 1.57
C SER A 366 -17.83 -11.98 2.34
N ASN A 367 -18.87 -12.13 3.16
CA ASN A 367 -19.48 -11.08 3.96
C ASN A 367 -18.56 -10.53 5.08
N GLN A 368 -17.59 -11.30 5.57
CA GLN A 368 -16.68 -10.89 6.66
C GLN A 368 -15.40 -10.19 6.18
N ASN A 369 -15.14 -10.14 4.86
CA ASN A 369 -13.90 -9.61 4.27
C ASN A 369 -13.51 -8.19 4.72
N MET A 370 -14.47 -7.33 5.09
CA MET A 370 -14.20 -5.98 5.60
C MET A 370 -13.45 -5.95 6.95
N HIS A 371 -13.58 -6.98 7.77
CA HIS A 371 -13.13 -6.96 9.17
C HIS A 371 -11.65 -7.29 9.36
N GLY A 372 -10.88 -7.46 8.27
CA GLY A 372 -9.45 -7.75 8.35
C GLY A 372 -8.59 -6.61 8.94
N TYR A 373 -9.06 -5.36 8.93
CA TYR A 373 -8.28 -4.24 9.47
C TYR A 373 -8.67 -3.94 10.92
N ALA A 374 -7.68 -3.79 11.81
CA ALA A 374 -7.93 -3.39 13.21
C ALA A 374 -8.81 -2.12 13.31
N ALA A 375 -8.61 -1.16 12.40
CA ALA A 375 -9.43 0.05 12.37
C ALA A 375 -10.90 -0.17 11.93
N THR A 376 -11.23 -1.24 11.20
CA THR A 376 -12.64 -1.53 10.83
C THR A 376 -13.40 -2.21 11.96
N GLY A 377 -12.73 -3.02 12.79
CA GLY A 377 -13.26 -3.61 14.03
C GLY A 377 -13.29 -2.67 15.24
N ALA A 378 -12.45 -1.63 15.26
CA ALA A 378 -12.35 -0.68 16.36
C ALA A 378 -13.69 0.02 16.67
N LYS A 379 -14.00 0.12 17.98
CA LYS A 379 -15.27 0.66 18.48
C LYS A 379 -15.37 2.16 18.28
N SER A 380 -16.57 2.65 17.96
CA SER A 380 -16.91 4.05 18.16
C SER A 380 -16.91 4.37 19.66
N SER A 381 -16.26 5.46 20.05
CA SER A 381 -16.47 6.04 21.39
C SER A 381 -17.91 6.57 21.53
N SER A 382 -18.32 6.94 22.75
CA SER A 382 -19.65 7.53 23.02
C SER A 382 -19.91 8.91 22.39
N LYS A 383 -19.09 9.33 21.42
CA LYS A 383 -19.13 10.62 20.73
C LYS A 383 -19.38 10.37 19.24
N GLN A 384 -20.63 10.60 18.83
CA GLN A 384 -21.10 10.41 17.46
C GLN A 384 -21.89 11.65 16.99
N LEU A 385 -21.85 11.92 15.70
CA LEU A 385 -22.67 12.88 14.98
C LEU A 385 -23.31 12.16 13.79
N THR A 386 -24.55 12.50 13.47
CA THR A 386 -25.22 12.06 12.24
C THR A 386 -25.69 13.30 11.48
N LEU A 387 -25.44 13.31 10.17
CA LEU A 387 -25.80 14.39 9.24
C LEU A 387 -27.15 14.09 8.54
N PRO A 388 -27.81 15.09 7.90
CA PRO A 388 -29.17 14.98 7.37
C PRO A 388 -29.47 13.78 6.46
N TYR A 389 -28.56 13.38 5.59
CA TYR A 389 -28.69 12.24 4.66
C TYR A 389 -28.16 10.92 5.24
N GLY A 390 -27.93 10.86 6.55
CA GLY A 390 -27.63 9.63 7.29
C GLY A 390 -26.15 9.33 7.49
N THR A 391 -25.21 10.18 7.01
CA THR A 391 -23.78 9.99 7.28
C THR A 391 -23.53 10.03 8.77
N THR A 392 -23.13 8.89 9.32
CA THR A 392 -22.71 8.72 10.72
C THR A 392 -21.22 8.95 10.83
N ILE A 393 -20.81 9.73 11.82
CA ILE A 393 -19.44 10.19 12.03
C ILE A 393 -19.10 9.96 13.51
N SER A 394 -18.00 9.26 13.81
CA SER A 394 -17.58 8.97 15.18
C SER A 394 -16.06 9.05 15.38
N LEU A 395 -15.64 9.37 16.61
CA LEU A 395 -14.26 9.20 17.05
C LEU A 395 -14.08 7.76 17.55
N LEU A 396 -13.05 7.05 17.08
CA LEU A 396 -12.81 5.66 17.47
C LEU A 396 -12.00 5.50 18.77
N GLU A 397 -12.29 4.42 19.51
CA GLU A 397 -11.49 3.90 20.64
C GLU A 397 -10.27 3.12 20.12
N TYR A 398 -9.43 3.81 19.33
CA TYR A 398 -8.31 3.24 18.59
C TYR A 398 -6.97 3.87 19.06
N PRO A 399 -5.80 3.23 18.88
CA PRO A 399 -4.53 3.75 19.42
C PRO A 399 -4.14 5.16 18.96
N CYS A 400 -4.59 5.57 17.77
CA CYS A 400 -4.40 6.92 17.23
C CYS A 400 -5.72 7.66 17.04
N THR A 401 -5.65 8.98 16.82
CA THR A 401 -6.81 9.81 16.49
C THR A 401 -7.37 9.42 15.12
N CYS A 402 -8.36 8.53 15.13
CA CYS A 402 -9.11 8.09 13.96
C CYS A 402 -10.58 8.54 14.04
N ILE A 403 -11.06 9.18 12.98
CA ILE A 403 -12.47 9.51 12.77
C ILE A 403 -13.02 8.57 11.70
N LYS A 404 -14.07 7.81 12.04
CA LYS A 404 -14.81 6.96 11.12
C LYS A 404 -16.02 7.73 10.59
N LEU A 405 -16.26 7.62 9.29
CA LEU A 405 -17.50 8.03 8.63
C LEU A 405 -18.12 6.78 8.00
N THR A 406 -19.42 6.58 8.17
CA THR A 406 -20.16 5.47 7.58
C THR A 406 -21.51 5.95 7.09
N ILE A 407 -21.90 5.52 5.89
CA ILE A 407 -23.22 5.77 5.30
C ILE A 407 -23.74 4.49 4.65
N PHE A 408 -25.06 4.31 4.66
CA PHE A 408 -25.75 3.27 3.89
C PHE A 408 -26.25 3.88 2.57
N ILE A 409 -25.89 3.24 1.46
CA ILE A 409 -26.25 3.62 0.10
C ILE A 409 -27.25 2.57 -0.38
N GLN A 410 -28.45 3.01 -0.76
CA GLN A 410 -29.42 2.11 -1.40
C GLN A 410 -28.96 1.83 -2.84
N GLU A 411 -28.93 0.57 -3.26
CA GLU A 411 -28.46 0.17 -4.58
C GLU A 411 -29.49 0.53 -5.67
N THR A 412 -29.54 1.80 -6.07
CA THR A 412 -30.28 2.23 -7.25
C THR A 412 -29.57 1.76 -8.51
N SER A 413 -30.34 1.24 -9.48
CA SER A 413 -29.81 0.71 -10.76
C SER A 413 -28.95 1.70 -11.56
N GLU A 414 -29.11 2.99 -11.27
CA GLU A 414 -28.20 4.05 -11.68
C GLU A 414 -27.50 4.60 -10.42
N MET A 415 -26.18 4.39 -10.33
CA MET A 415 -25.30 5.12 -9.40
C MET A 415 -25.00 6.53 -9.95
N SER A 416 -26.07 7.32 -10.13
CA SER A 416 -25.98 8.77 -10.24
C SER A 416 -25.65 9.39 -8.87
N SER A 417 -25.40 10.69 -8.81
CA SER A 417 -24.92 11.38 -7.60
C SER A 417 -25.99 11.36 -6.49
N SER A 418 -25.91 10.41 -5.56
CA SER A 418 -26.82 10.35 -4.42
C SER A 418 -26.49 11.45 -3.41
N PRO A 419 -27.49 12.09 -2.77
CA PRO A 419 -27.26 13.12 -1.75
C PRO A 419 -26.41 12.63 -0.57
N GLY A 420 -26.46 11.33 -0.27
CA GLY A 420 -25.61 10.68 0.71
C GLY A 420 -24.13 10.66 0.33
N LEU A 421 -23.79 10.32 -0.92
CA LEU A 421 -22.42 10.36 -1.44
C LEU A 421 -21.86 11.79 -1.46
N GLU A 422 -22.70 12.78 -1.79
CA GLU A 422 -22.37 14.20 -1.66
C GLU A 422 -22.11 14.59 -0.19
N GLU A 423 -22.96 14.16 0.75
CA GLU A 423 -22.82 14.47 2.18
C GLU A 423 -21.53 13.91 2.78
N ILE A 424 -21.24 12.61 2.59
CA ILE A 424 -20.02 12.00 3.13
C ILE A 424 -18.77 12.57 2.44
N GLY A 425 -18.82 12.92 1.15
CA GLY A 425 -17.75 13.64 0.45
C GLY A 425 -17.48 15.03 1.05
N LYS A 426 -18.52 15.84 1.28
CA LYS A 426 -18.43 17.15 1.96
C LYS A 426 -17.94 17.04 3.40
N ALA A 427 -18.33 15.99 4.12
CA ALA A 427 -17.88 15.74 5.48
C ALA A 427 -16.37 15.41 5.52
N ILE A 428 -15.90 14.53 4.64
CA ILE A 428 -14.46 14.22 4.48
C ILE A 428 -13.67 15.49 4.13
N ALA A 429 -14.12 16.26 3.13
CA ALA A 429 -13.49 17.53 2.76
C ALA A 429 -13.37 18.49 3.95
N THR A 430 -14.41 18.58 4.77
CA THR A 430 -14.44 19.45 5.96
C THR A 430 -13.48 18.98 7.05
N ILE A 431 -13.35 17.67 7.27
CA ILE A 431 -12.37 17.10 8.23
C ILE A 431 -10.94 17.27 7.72
N VAL A 432 -10.70 17.06 6.42
CA VAL A 432 -9.41 17.36 5.76
C VAL A 432 -9.06 18.86 5.90
N ARG A 433 -10.04 19.75 5.79
CA ARG A 433 -9.86 21.20 6.02
C ARG A 433 -9.44 21.50 7.47
N VAL A 434 -9.97 20.79 8.46
CA VAL A 434 -9.50 20.89 9.87
C VAL A 434 -8.04 20.45 10.01
N ALA A 435 -7.64 19.34 9.37
CA ALA A 435 -6.24 18.90 9.37
C ALA A 435 -5.30 19.95 8.74
N ARG A 436 -5.72 20.56 7.63
CA ARG A 436 -4.98 21.64 6.95
C ARG A 436 -4.91 22.95 7.76
N VAL A 437 -5.97 23.31 8.49
CA VAL A 437 -6.00 24.50 9.38
C VAL A 437 -5.11 24.33 10.61
N LEU A 438 -5.01 23.12 11.16
CA LEU A 438 -4.03 22.80 12.22
C LEU A 438 -2.60 22.65 11.66
N ASP A 439 -2.47 22.52 10.35
CA ASP A 439 -1.29 22.06 9.63
C ASP A 439 -0.72 20.77 10.29
N VAL A 440 -1.52 19.71 10.18
CA VAL A 440 -1.29 18.38 10.78
C VAL A 440 -1.40 17.31 9.69
N PRO A 441 -0.36 16.48 9.49
CA PRO A 441 -0.43 15.38 8.54
C PRO A 441 -1.61 14.44 8.80
N TYR A 442 -2.21 13.94 7.72
CA TYR A 442 -3.37 13.06 7.77
C TYR A 442 -3.34 11.93 6.73
N ASN A 443 -3.98 10.81 7.05
CA ASN A 443 -4.33 9.75 6.11
C ASN A 443 -5.84 9.72 5.92
N VAL A 444 -6.30 9.37 4.73
CA VAL A 444 -7.71 9.01 4.47
C VAL A 444 -7.72 7.61 3.86
N ALA A 445 -8.68 6.78 4.26
CA ALA A 445 -8.93 5.47 3.66
C ALA A 445 -10.43 5.28 3.44
N TRP A 446 -10.83 4.57 2.38
CA TRP A 446 -12.21 4.28 2.00
C TRP A 446 -12.34 2.82 1.59
N THR A 447 -13.46 2.20 1.96
CA THR A 447 -13.85 0.87 1.49
C THR A 447 -15.37 0.72 1.61
N ASN A 448 -15.97 -0.09 0.73
CA ASN A 448 -17.39 -0.44 0.81
C ASN A 448 -17.61 -1.85 1.35
N GLY A 449 -18.86 -2.19 1.61
CA GLY A 449 -19.27 -3.49 2.14
C GLY A 449 -20.71 -3.83 1.80
N PRO A 450 -21.13 -5.08 2.04
CA PRO A 450 -22.54 -5.38 2.23
C PRO A 450 -23.10 -4.51 3.37
N GLY A 451 -24.37 -4.15 3.28
CA GLY A 451 -25.16 -3.64 4.39
C GLY A 451 -25.66 -4.76 5.28
N GLU A 452 -26.09 -4.41 6.48
CA GLU A 452 -26.76 -5.33 7.41
C GLU A 452 -28.22 -5.64 6.98
N SER A 453 -28.71 -4.95 5.95
CA SER A 453 -30.08 -5.00 5.44
C SER A 453 -30.22 -6.01 4.29
N PRO A 454 -31.31 -6.79 4.24
CA PRO A 454 -31.55 -7.78 3.18
C PRO A 454 -31.89 -7.19 1.80
N ASN A 455 -31.97 -5.86 1.67
CA ASN A 455 -32.37 -5.18 0.43
C ASN A 455 -31.19 -4.90 -0.53
N ASN A 456 -30.05 -5.59 -0.38
CA ASN A 456 -28.77 -5.25 -1.02
C ASN A 456 -28.28 -3.81 -0.75
N ASP A 457 -28.70 -3.19 0.35
CA ASP A 457 -28.12 -1.90 0.75
C ASP A 457 -26.59 -2.05 0.90
N GLN A 458 -25.83 -1.06 0.43
CA GLN A 458 -24.37 -1.06 0.45
C GLN A 458 -23.86 -0.15 1.58
N THR A 459 -22.92 -0.63 2.38
CA THR A 459 -22.21 0.24 3.34
C THR A 459 -21.04 0.91 2.65
N LEU A 460 -20.87 2.23 2.77
CA LEU A 460 -19.61 2.92 2.47
C LEU A 460 -19.01 3.44 3.77
N THR A 461 -17.73 3.16 4.01
CA THR A 461 -17.00 3.62 5.18
C THR A 461 -15.69 4.31 4.80
N ALA A 462 -15.39 5.42 5.47
CA ALA A 462 -14.12 6.13 5.40
C ALA A 462 -13.48 6.30 6.78
N PHE A 463 -12.16 6.33 6.83
CA PHE A 463 -11.35 6.53 8.02
C PHE A 463 -10.38 7.70 7.80
N ILE A 464 -10.36 8.66 8.71
CA ILE A 464 -9.43 9.80 8.67
C ILE A 464 -8.56 9.77 9.92
N PHE A 465 -7.25 9.63 9.72
CA PHE A 465 -6.26 9.52 10.79
C PHE A 465 -5.44 10.80 10.89
N PHE A 466 -5.37 11.41 12.08
CA PHE A 466 -4.55 12.60 12.36
C PHE A 466 -3.19 12.18 12.93
N ARG A 467 -2.10 12.74 12.39
CA ARG A 467 -0.74 12.21 12.55
C ARG A 467 0.24 13.28 13.01
N SER A 468 1.12 12.94 13.96
CA SER A 468 2.20 13.82 14.41
C SER A 468 3.49 13.69 13.60
N LYS A 469 3.72 12.54 12.96
CA LYS A 469 4.93 12.21 12.18
C LYS A 469 4.74 10.98 11.29
N SER A 470 5.58 10.83 10.26
CA SER A 470 5.46 9.73 9.27
C SER A 470 6.02 8.39 9.73
N GLN A 471 6.72 8.32 10.87
CA GLN A 471 7.46 7.13 11.30
C GLN A 471 7.61 7.05 12.83
N SER A 472 7.83 5.83 13.32
CA SER A 472 8.12 5.50 14.72
C SER A 472 9.42 4.69 14.82
N ILE A 473 9.94 4.55 16.03
CA ILE A 473 11.09 3.68 16.36
C ILE A 473 10.56 2.39 16.98
N ILE A 474 10.98 1.23 16.47
CA ILE A 474 10.63 -0.09 17.00
C ILE A 474 11.45 -0.32 18.28
N ARG A 475 10.93 0.14 19.42
CA ARG A 475 11.59 0.04 20.73
C ARG A 475 11.56 -1.38 21.27
N THR A 476 12.47 -2.22 20.80
CA THR A 476 12.75 -3.51 21.45
C THR A 476 13.38 -3.32 22.83
N GLY A 477 13.18 -4.28 23.73
CA GLY A 477 13.80 -4.24 25.06
C GLY A 477 15.33 -4.39 24.99
N PRO A 478 16.08 -3.96 26.02
CA PRO A 478 17.56 -3.87 26.01
C PRO A 478 18.31 -5.20 25.82
N SER A 479 17.61 -6.34 25.72
CA SER A 479 18.16 -7.66 25.42
C SER A 479 18.27 -7.97 23.91
N MET A 480 17.76 -7.11 23.03
CA MET A 480 17.71 -7.33 21.57
C MET A 480 18.52 -6.31 20.76
N ILE A 481 19.35 -5.49 21.42
CA ILE A 481 20.25 -4.53 20.76
C ILE A 481 21.37 -5.31 20.06
N ASN A 482 21.16 -5.58 18.78
CA ASN A 482 22.19 -6.08 17.89
C ASN A 482 23.14 -4.91 17.62
N SER A 483 24.39 -4.96 18.10
CA SER A 483 25.34 -3.81 18.07
C SER A 483 25.73 -3.31 16.68
N ASN A 484 25.15 -3.91 15.63
CA ASN A 484 25.49 -3.74 14.23
C ASN A 484 24.27 -3.37 13.36
N SER A 485 23.06 -3.19 13.93
CA SER A 485 21.95 -2.57 13.19
C SER A 485 22.21 -1.07 13.00
N SER A 486 21.77 -0.52 11.87
CA SER A 486 21.78 0.92 11.67
C SER A 486 20.55 1.55 12.32
N GLU A 487 20.61 2.84 12.71
CA GLU A 487 19.44 3.55 13.23
C GLU A 487 18.28 3.61 12.20
N ALA A 488 18.57 3.35 10.91
CA ALA A 488 17.56 3.25 9.85
C ALA A 488 16.78 1.91 9.88
N ASP A 489 17.37 0.83 10.41
CA ASP A 489 16.71 -0.48 10.53
C ASP A 489 15.63 -0.48 11.63
N ASP A 490 15.78 0.37 12.65
CA ASP A 490 14.84 0.52 13.76
C ASP A 490 13.60 1.35 13.41
N LEU A 491 13.55 1.99 12.23
CA LEU A 491 12.47 2.90 11.83
C LEU A 491 11.31 2.18 11.12
N MET A 492 10.12 2.22 11.73
CA MET A 492 8.87 1.81 11.10
C MET A 492 8.18 3.03 10.47
N ARG A 493 8.00 3.02 9.15
CA ARG A 493 7.26 4.06 8.41
C ARG A 493 5.77 3.73 8.41
N CYS A 494 4.92 4.70 8.74
CA CYS A 494 3.47 4.51 8.82
C CYS A 494 2.74 5.42 7.82
N GLY A 495 2.14 4.82 6.80
CA GLY A 495 1.11 5.40 5.93
C GLY A 495 -0.28 4.84 6.28
N ALA A 496 -1.25 4.99 5.36
CA ALA A 496 -2.63 4.59 5.59
C ALA A 496 -2.79 3.10 5.94
N SER A 497 -1.96 2.21 5.37
CA SER A 497 -2.00 0.77 5.68
C SER A 497 -1.65 0.48 7.14
N GLU A 498 -0.58 1.07 7.63
CA GLU A 498 -0.16 0.94 9.03
C GLU A 498 -1.23 1.53 9.95
N MET A 499 -1.83 2.68 9.59
CA MET A 499 -2.92 3.26 10.37
C MET A 499 -4.19 2.41 10.40
N LEU A 500 -4.44 1.58 9.39
CA LEU A 500 -5.52 0.58 9.40
C LEU A 500 -5.18 -0.67 10.25
N GLY A 501 -3.90 -0.84 10.63
CA GLY A 501 -3.39 -1.96 11.43
C GLY A 501 -2.50 -2.96 10.68
N LEU A 502 -2.13 -2.66 9.42
CA LEU A 502 -1.31 -3.53 8.55
C LEU A 502 0.11 -2.96 8.39
N PHE A 503 1.09 -3.59 9.03
CA PHE A 503 2.48 -3.12 9.10
C PHE A 503 3.38 -3.76 8.05
N HIS A 504 4.10 -2.93 7.31
CA HIS A 504 5.04 -3.38 6.29
C HIS A 504 6.47 -3.37 6.83
N THR A 505 6.94 -4.55 7.23
CA THR A 505 8.31 -4.75 7.72
C THR A 505 9.30 -4.88 6.55
N SER A 506 10.40 -4.16 6.66
CA SER A 506 11.48 -4.13 5.67
C SER A 506 12.48 -5.27 5.82
N SER A 507 12.65 -5.78 7.05
CA SER A 507 13.61 -6.83 7.37
C SER A 507 12.99 -7.91 8.26
N ARG A 508 13.59 -9.10 8.22
CA ARG A 508 13.22 -10.22 9.11
C ARG A 508 13.33 -9.83 10.60
N TRP A 509 14.32 -9.01 10.95
CA TRP A 509 14.48 -8.46 12.30
C TRP A 509 13.30 -7.55 12.70
N GLN A 510 12.84 -6.65 11.82
CA GLN A 510 11.66 -5.82 12.12
C GLN A 510 10.40 -6.69 12.36
N LEU A 511 10.22 -7.76 11.58
CA LEU A 511 9.10 -8.69 11.77
C LEU A 511 9.19 -9.43 13.11
N ASP A 512 10.36 -9.96 13.45
CA ASP A 512 10.57 -10.68 14.70
C ASP A 512 10.48 -9.74 15.92
N ALA A 513 11.01 -8.52 15.83
CA ALA A 513 10.88 -7.47 16.85
C ALA A 513 9.41 -7.18 17.22
N LEU A 514 8.52 -7.07 16.22
CA LEU A 514 7.08 -6.85 16.44
C LEU A 514 6.35 -8.08 17.02
N SER A 515 6.93 -9.28 16.90
CA SER A 515 6.36 -10.51 17.46
C SER A 515 6.72 -10.75 18.93
N ILE A 516 7.87 -10.26 19.38
CA ILE A 516 8.43 -10.55 20.71
C ILE A 516 7.66 -9.82 21.82
N THR A 517 7.19 -8.59 21.55
CA THR A 517 6.60 -7.71 22.56
C THR A 517 5.16 -7.33 22.17
N LYS A 518 4.18 -7.92 22.85
CA LYS A 518 2.76 -7.62 22.66
C LYS A 518 2.46 -6.13 22.93
N GLY A 519 1.66 -5.51 22.07
CA GLY A 519 1.34 -4.08 22.12
C GLY A 519 2.37 -3.17 21.45
N THR A 520 3.36 -3.71 20.75
CA THR A 520 4.35 -2.89 20.02
C THR A 520 3.72 -2.20 18.81
N MET A 521 2.83 -2.90 18.09
CA MET A 521 2.11 -2.31 16.95
C MET A 521 1.19 -1.18 17.40
N GLU A 522 0.45 -1.38 18.50
CA GLU A 522 -0.32 -0.32 19.15
C GLU A 522 0.56 0.86 19.61
N THR A 523 1.73 0.58 20.20
CA THR A 523 2.66 1.62 20.67
C THR A 523 3.17 2.48 19.52
N ILE A 524 3.45 1.89 18.36
CA ILE A 524 3.83 2.60 17.14
C ILE A 524 2.70 3.54 16.66
N LEU A 525 1.43 3.08 16.69
CA LEU A 525 0.28 3.92 16.31
C LEU A 525 0.08 5.09 17.27
N ARG A 526 0.26 4.88 18.57
CA ARG A 526 0.23 5.96 19.58
C ARG A 526 1.35 6.97 19.34
N ASP A 527 2.57 6.51 19.06
CA ASP A 527 3.73 7.36 18.81
C ASP A 527 3.58 8.23 17.56
N VAL A 528 2.88 7.77 16.51
CA VAL A 528 2.58 8.56 15.30
C VAL A 528 1.23 9.30 15.32
N SER A 529 0.43 9.18 16.39
CA SER A 529 -0.85 9.88 16.58
C SER A 529 -0.64 11.38 16.82
N TRP A 530 -1.62 12.21 16.44
CA TRP A 530 -1.73 13.57 16.96
C TRP A 530 -2.80 13.64 18.05
N GLU A 531 -2.45 14.21 19.21
CA GLU A 531 -3.24 14.19 20.45
C GLU A 531 -3.24 15.59 21.11
N PRO A 532 -4.25 15.97 21.90
CA PRO A 532 -5.40 15.16 22.33
C PRO A 532 -6.51 15.09 21.26
N ARG A 533 -6.94 13.86 20.96
CA ARG A 533 -8.08 13.54 20.08
C ARG A 533 -9.36 14.33 20.38
N GLU A 534 -9.63 14.66 21.64
CA GLU A 534 -10.76 15.48 22.07
C GLU A 534 -10.81 16.85 21.38
N MET A 535 -9.65 17.49 21.17
CA MET A 535 -9.55 18.80 20.54
C MET A 535 -9.90 18.71 19.05
N ILE A 536 -9.33 17.71 18.37
CA ILE A 536 -9.54 17.43 16.95
C ILE A 536 -11.01 17.09 16.71
N TRP A 537 -11.58 16.19 17.52
CA TRP A 537 -12.99 15.83 17.47
C TRP A 537 -13.90 17.04 17.69
N LYS A 538 -13.62 17.89 18.70
CA LYS A 538 -14.39 19.12 18.92
C LYS A 538 -14.36 20.03 17.69
N MET A 539 -13.19 20.30 17.13
CA MET A 539 -13.06 21.15 15.94
C MET A 539 -13.81 20.58 14.74
N VAL A 540 -13.76 19.26 14.55
CA VAL A 540 -14.53 18.55 13.52
C VAL A 540 -16.04 18.71 13.73
N CYS A 541 -16.56 18.47 14.94
CA CYS A 541 -17.97 18.71 15.25
C CYS A 541 -18.38 20.17 15.05
N ASP A 542 -17.52 21.13 15.43
CA ASP A 542 -17.81 22.56 15.32
C ASP A 542 -17.86 23.03 13.86
N GLN A 543 -17.07 22.44 12.95
CA GLN A 543 -17.18 22.69 11.51
C GLN A 543 -18.36 21.96 10.87
N LEU A 544 -18.59 20.69 11.21
CA LEU A 544 -19.65 19.86 10.60
C LEU A 544 -21.07 20.32 10.98
N LYS A 545 -21.26 21.06 12.08
CA LYS A 545 -22.55 21.72 12.41
C LYS A 545 -23.05 22.62 11.28
N ASN A 546 -22.16 23.23 10.50
CA ASN A 546 -22.55 24.08 9.38
C ASN A 546 -23.21 23.27 8.25
N LEU A 547 -22.71 22.06 7.97
CA LEU A 547 -23.30 21.11 7.01
C LEU A 547 -24.60 20.45 7.48
N ARG A 548 -25.03 20.71 8.73
CA ARG A 548 -26.31 20.22 9.28
C ARG A 548 -27.41 21.29 9.23
N ASN A 549 -27.04 22.55 9.01
CA ASN A 549 -27.92 23.72 9.15
C ASN A 549 -28.26 24.40 7.81
N GLY A 550 -27.72 23.91 6.69
CA GLY A 550 -27.99 24.35 5.33
C GLY A 550 -27.83 23.20 4.36
#